data_AF-A0A8H3AAB0-F1
#
_entry.id   AF-A0A8H3AAB0-F1
#
_cell.length_a   1.000
_cell.length_b   1.000
_cell.length_c   1.000
_cell.angle_alpha   90.00
_cell.angle_beta   90.00
_cell.angle_gamma   90.00
#
_symmetry.space_group_name_H-M   'P 1'
#
loop_
_entity.id
_entity.type
_entity.pdbx_description
1 polymer ?
#
loop_
_entity_poly.entity_id
_entity_poly.type
_entity_poly.pdbx_seq_one_letter_code
_entity_poly.pdbx_strand_id
1 'polypeptide(L)'
;SADIVSIIAVACGAPVEAWPTLFNRPFSATSLEDFWTHRWHSLFRRTFDRLSLGVLCAIERITGPAPARFRKFLRVTTIFGLSATLHLLLMYRLLTSETHIHPTFLDSSILAFFLSQPLALLIERTAIKPIAGGNVWITRLYAWSWLLYSGRWWADVWIRRGMWDQEEKVVGYSLLRGLWNGNWTP
;
A
#
# COMPACT_ATOMS: atom_id res chain seq x y z
N SER A 1 4.71 -8.79 17.43
CA SER A 1 3.30 -9.18 17.26
C SER A 1 3.04 -10.08 16.04
N ALA A 2 3.93 -10.16 15.04
CA ALA A 2 3.91 -11.20 14.01
C ALA A 2 4.57 -12.51 14.47
N ASP A 3 5.70 -12.37 15.19
CA ASP A 3 6.53 -13.50 15.62
C ASP A 3 5.81 -14.40 16.63
N ILE A 4 4.91 -13.84 17.44
CA ILE A 4 4.12 -14.62 18.42
C ILE A 4 3.14 -15.54 17.68
N VAL A 5 2.51 -15.06 16.60
CA VAL A 5 1.57 -15.86 15.81
C VAL A 5 2.29 -16.96 15.04
N SER A 6 3.46 -16.67 14.47
CA SER A 6 4.29 -17.70 13.83
C SER A 6 4.85 -18.69 14.84
N ILE A 7 5.27 -18.26 16.04
CA ILE A 7 5.68 -19.15 17.13
C ILE A 7 4.53 -20.09 17.53
N ILE A 8 3.32 -19.55 17.75
CA ILE A 8 2.14 -20.36 18.12
C ILE A 8 1.80 -21.35 17.00
N ALA A 9 1.78 -20.90 15.75
CA ALA A 9 1.45 -21.78 14.64
C ALA A 9 2.49 -22.89 14.40
N VAL A 10 3.78 -22.57 14.54
CA VAL A 10 4.87 -23.55 14.50
C VAL A 10 4.78 -24.52 15.68
N ALA A 11 4.47 -24.03 16.89
CA ALA A 11 4.22 -24.86 18.06
C ALA A 11 3.01 -25.79 17.88
N CYS A 12 2.01 -25.37 17.10
CA CYS A 12 0.86 -26.19 16.69
C CYS A 12 1.14 -27.11 15.49
N GLY A 13 2.40 -27.21 15.02
CA GLY A 13 2.81 -28.16 13.98
C GLY A 13 2.86 -27.59 12.56
N ALA A 14 2.75 -26.27 12.38
CA ALA A 14 2.97 -25.65 11.07
C ALA A 14 4.48 -25.69 10.71
N PRO A 15 4.84 -26.02 9.45
CA PRO A 15 6.23 -25.96 9.01
C PRO A 15 6.77 -24.53 9.09
N VAL A 16 7.99 -24.37 9.60
CA VAL A 16 8.63 -23.06 9.81
C VAL A 16 8.76 -22.29 8.51
N GLU A 17 8.97 -23.00 7.40
CA GLU A 17 9.11 -22.44 6.05
C GLU A 17 7.80 -21.83 5.53
N ALA A 18 6.66 -22.16 6.12
CA ALA A 18 5.36 -21.60 5.73
C ALA A 18 5.08 -20.21 6.32
N TRP A 19 5.93 -19.71 7.23
CA TRP A 19 5.75 -18.42 7.92
C TRP A 19 6.84 -17.40 7.52
N PRO A 20 6.77 -16.81 6.31
CA PRO A 20 7.71 -15.75 5.93
C PRO A 20 7.56 -14.53 6.84
N THR A 21 8.65 -13.81 7.07
CA THR A 21 8.65 -12.56 7.85
C THR A 21 7.63 -11.58 7.26
N LEU A 22 6.68 -11.10 8.09
CA LEU A 22 5.65 -10.14 7.63
C LEU A 22 6.26 -8.85 7.07
N PHE A 23 7.32 -8.36 7.72
CA PHE A 23 8.07 -7.19 7.30
C PHE A 23 9.56 -7.55 7.24
N ASN A 24 10.22 -7.19 6.13
CA ASN A 24 11.66 -7.41 5.96
C ASN A 24 12.38 -6.06 5.86
N ARG A 25 12.72 -5.47 7.01
CA ARG A 25 13.42 -4.18 7.13
C ARG A 25 12.85 -3.10 6.19
N PRO A 26 11.55 -2.72 6.33
CA PRO A 26 10.85 -1.82 5.39
C PRO A 26 11.55 -0.47 5.23
N PHE A 27 12.15 0.06 6.30
CA PHE A 27 12.88 1.32 6.28
C PHE A 27 14.20 1.28 5.49
N SER A 28 14.66 0.09 5.11
CA SER A 28 15.85 -0.09 4.27
C SER A 28 15.53 -0.16 2.77
N ALA A 29 14.29 0.09 2.37
CA ALA A 29 13.90 0.11 0.95
C ALA A 29 14.71 1.12 0.15
N THR A 30 15.18 0.68 -1.02
CA THR A 30 15.97 1.47 -1.97
C THR A 30 15.15 1.99 -3.14
N SER A 31 13.96 1.44 -3.35
CA SER A 31 12.98 1.86 -4.35
C SER A 31 11.56 1.52 -3.88
N LEU A 32 10.57 2.10 -4.56
CA LEU A 32 9.17 1.82 -4.31
C LEU A 32 8.81 0.37 -4.69
N GLU A 33 9.40 -0.12 -5.78
CA GLU A 33 9.30 -1.53 -6.17
C GLU A 33 9.85 -2.47 -5.07
N ASP A 34 11.01 -2.16 -4.50
CA ASP A 34 11.63 -2.96 -3.43
C ASP A 34 10.79 -2.95 -2.15
N PHE A 35 10.25 -1.80 -1.79
CA PHE A 35 9.35 -1.64 -0.63
C PHE A 35 8.13 -2.57 -0.73
N TRP A 36 7.33 -2.43 -1.78
CA TRP A 36 6.06 -3.19 -1.91
C TRP A 36 6.27 -4.66 -2.25
N THR A 37 7.35 -5.00 -2.95
CA THR A 37 7.58 -6.37 -3.38
C THR A 37 8.20 -7.19 -2.26
N HIS A 38 9.27 -6.72 -1.62
CA HIS A 38 10.11 -7.56 -0.76
C HIS A 38 10.00 -7.24 0.72
N ARG A 39 9.63 -6.02 1.08
CA ARG A 39 9.84 -5.54 2.45
C ARG A 39 8.57 -5.26 3.23
N TRP A 40 7.48 -4.95 2.53
CA TRP A 40 6.19 -4.62 3.13
C TRP A 40 5.20 -5.78 3.02
N HIS A 41 4.63 -6.16 4.17
CA HIS A 41 3.46 -7.03 4.33
C HIS A 41 3.39 -8.24 3.37
N SER A 42 4.27 -9.22 3.57
CA SER A 42 4.41 -10.39 2.68
C SER A 42 3.23 -11.39 2.70
N LEU A 43 2.35 -11.32 3.71
CA LEU A 43 1.27 -12.29 3.96
C LEU A 43 0.34 -12.50 2.76
N PHE A 44 -0.12 -11.41 2.13
CA PHE A 44 -1.09 -11.49 1.03
C PHE A 44 -0.44 -11.59 -0.35
N ARG A 45 0.90 -11.57 -0.44
CA ARG A 45 1.62 -11.49 -1.71
C ARG A 45 1.27 -12.66 -2.62
N ARG A 46 1.38 -13.90 -2.14
CA ARG A 46 1.08 -15.11 -2.94
C ARG A 46 -0.40 -15.20 -3.33
N THR A 47 -1.29 -14.79 -2.44
CA THR A 47 -2.74 -14.83 -2.67
C THR A 47 -3.15 -13.84 -3.75
N PHE A 48 -2.74 -12.58 -3.61
CA PHE A 48 -3.04 -11.55 -4.62
C PHE A 48 -2.34 -11.83 -5.94
N ASP A 49 -1.13 -12.38 -5.92
CA ASP A 49 -0.44 -12.76 -7.16
C ASP A 49 -1.24 -13.80 -7.96
N ARG A 50 -1.71 -14.86 -7.32
CA ARG A 50 -2.53 -15.91 -7.96
C ARG A 50 -3.88 -15.38 -8.43
N LEU A 51 -4.56 -14.59 -7.59
CA LEU A 51 -5.85 -13.99 -7.95
C LEU A 51 -5.70 -13.03 -9.13
N SER A 52 -4.64 -12.22 -9.17
CA SER A 52 -4.37 -11.31 -10.27
C SER A 52 -4.19 -12.03 -11.61
N LEU A 53 -3.55 -13.20 -11.61
CA LEU A 53 -3.41 -14.03 -12.80
C LEU A 53 -4.76 -14.57 -13.26
N GLY A 54 -5.60 -15.06 -12.34
CA GLY A 54 -6.94 -15.55 -12.66
C GLY A 54 -7.83 -14.45 -13.26
N VAL A 55 -7.85 -13.27 -12.65
CA VAL A 55 -8.58 -12.10 -13.14
C VAL A 55 -8.07 -11.66 -14.50
N LEU A 56 -6.75 -11.59 -14.67
CA LEU A 56 -6.14 -11.19 -15.94
C LEU A 56 -6.46 -12.19 -17.06
N CYS A 57 -6.39 -13.49 -16.81
CA CYS A 57 -6.78 -14.51 -17.78
C CYS A 57 -8.27 -14.42 -18.14
N ALA A 58 -9.14 -14.11 -17.18
CA ALA A 58 -10.56 -13.90 -17.45
C ALA A 58 -10.79 -12.68 -18.35
N ILE A 59 -10.06 -11.57 -18.11
CA ILE A 59 -10.13 -10.37 -18.95
C ILE A 59 -9.59 -10.66 -20.36
N GLU A 60 -8.42 -11.29 -20.47
CA GLU A 60 -7.80 -11.63 -21.76
C GLU A 60 -8.67 -12.57 -22.61
N ARG A 61 -9.49 -13.42 -21.98
CA ARG A 61 -10.49 -14.23 -22.69
C ARG A 61 -11.60 -13.39 -23.34
N ILE A 62 -11.92 -12.23 -22.79
CA ILE A 62 -13.00 -11.36 -23.26
C ILE A 62 -12.47 -10.32 -24.25
N THR A 63 -11.35 -9.66 -23.91
CA THR A 63 -10.80 -8.53 -24.67
C THR A 63 -9.68 -8.92 -25.64
N GLY A 64 -9.23 -10.17 -25.63
CA GLY A 64 -8.06 -10.64 -26.36
C GLY A 64 -6.74 -10.37 -25.64
N PRO A 65 -5.61 -10.88 -26.18
CA PRO A 65 -4.31 -10.81 -25.54
C PRO A 65 -3.74 -9.38 -25.51
N ALA A 66 -3.42 -8.90 -24.31
CA ALA A 66 -2.80 -7.60 -24.12
C ALA A 66 -1.28 -7.60 -24.44
N PRO A 67 -0.71 -6.48 -24.93
CA PRO A 67 0.74 -6.34 -25.07
C PRO A 67 1.48 -6.56 -23.74
N ALA A 68 2.67 -7.16 -23.78
CA ALA A 68 3.35 -7.63 -22.57
C ALA A 68 3.60 -6.53 -21.50
N ARG A 69 3.86 -5.29 -21.93
CA ARG A 69 4.04 -4.14 -21.02
C ARG A 69 2.72 -3.76 -20.35
N PHE A 70 1.64 -3.70 -21.12
CA PHE A 70 0.31 -3.37 -20.62
C PHE A 70 -0.21 -4.47 -19.68
N ARG A 71 0.04 -5.74 -20.03
CA ARG A 71 -0.27 -6.90 -19.17
C ARG A 71 0.38 -6.81 -17.80
N LYS A 72 1.67 -6.41 -17.73
CA LYS A 72 2.37 -6.20 -16.44
C LYS A 72 1.73 -5.07 -15.64
N PHE A 73 1.40 -3.96 -16.28
CA PHE A 73 0.73 -2.84 -15.62
C PHE A 73 -0.65 -3.24 -15.09
N LEU A 74 -1.49 -3.88 -15.92
CA LEU A 74 -2.79 -4.40 -15.52
C LEU A 74 -2.68 -5.32 -14.30
N ARG A 75 -1.73 -6.26 -14.30
CA ARG A 75 -1.51 -7.17 -13.17
C ARG A 75 -1.20 -6.40 -11.88
N VAL A 76 -0.29 -5.43 -11.93
CA VAL A 76 0.06 -4.60 -10.76
C VAL A 76 -1.16 -3.82 -10.28
N THR A 77 -1.91 -3.21 -11.20
CA THR A 77 -3.16 -2.50 -10.87
C THR A 77 -4.21 -3.42 -10.24
N THR A 78 -4.37 -4.65 -10.73
CA THR A 78 -5.27 -5.65 -10.13
C THR A 78 -4.82 -6.04 -8.73
N ILE A 79 -3.53 -6.24 -8.48
CA ILE A 79 -3.01 -6.57 -7.14
C ILE A 79 -3.32 -5.44 -6.15
N PHE A 80 -3.03 -4.19 -6.51
CA PHE A 80 -3.34 -3.05 -5.66
C PHE A 80 -4.85 -2.81 -5.53
N GLY A 81 -5.65 -3.12 -6.56
CA GLY A 81 -7.11 -3.11 -6.48
C GLY A 81 -7.67 -4.14 -5.50
N LEU A 82 -7.18 -5.39 -5.56
CA LEU A 82 -7.54 -6.43 -4.58
C LEU A 82 -7.14 -6.02 -3.16
N SER A 83 -5.96 -5.40 -3.00
CA SER A 83 -5.53 -4.83 -1.73
C SER A 83 -6.48 -3.72 -1.26
N ALA A 84 -6.88 -2.80 -2.15
CA ALA A 84 -7.83 -1.74 -1.82
C ALA A 84 -9.17 -2.31 -1.35
N THR A 85 -9.71 -3.31 -2.05
CA THR A 85 -10.96 -3.99 -1.67
C THR A 85 -10.83 -4.66 -0.29
N LEU A 86 -9.73 -5.35 -0.03
CA LEU A 86 -9.50 -5.95 1.29
C LEU A 86 -9.51 -4.88 2.40
N HIS A 87 -8.79 -3.77 2.19
CA HIS A 87 -8.73 -2.70 3.19
C HIS A 87 -10.07 -1.98 3.36
N LEU A 88 -10.86 -1.79 2.29
CA LEU A 88 -12.23 -1.28 2.40
C LEU A 88 -13.12 -2.20 3.24
N LEU A 89 -13.07 -3.51 3.01
CA LEU A 89 -13.85 -4.50 3.76
C LEU A 89 -13.46 -4.53 5.24
N LEU A 90 -12.16 -4.47 5.55
CA LEU A 90 -11.66 -4.42 6.92
C LEU A 90 -12.05 -3.12 7.63
N MET A 91 -11.87 -1.97 6.97
CA MET A 91 -12.17 -0.66 7.55
C MET A 91 -13.68 -0.43 7.70
N TYR A 92 -14.51 -0.99 6.81
CA TYR A 92 -15.97 -0.90 6.92
C TYR A 92 -16.51 -1.54 8.21
N ARG A 93 -15.82 -2.56 8.75
CA ARG A 93 -16.24 -3.26 9.98
C ARG A 93 -15.87 -2.51 11.26
N LEU A 94 -15.02 -1.49 11.18
CA LEU A 94 -14.64 -0.67 12.33
C LEU A 94 -15.71 0.37 12.61
N LEU A 95 -16.11 0.48 13.89
CA LEU A 95 -16.99 1.53 14.36
C LEU A 95 -16.36 2.89 14.04
N THR A 96 -17.14 3.79 13.47
CA THR A 96 -16.73 5.15 13.20
C THR A 96 -16.93 6.02 14.43
N SER A 97 -15.99 6.92 14.70
CA SER A 97 -16.18 7.95 15.73
C SER A 97 -17.37 8.83 15.36
N GLU A 98 -18.24 9.13 16.33
CA GLU A 98 -19.41 10.03 16.14
C GLU A 98 -19.02 11.45 15.71
N THR A 99 -17.75 11.81 15.88
CA THR A 99 -17.22 13.17 15.61
C THR A 99 -16.89 13.42 14.14
N HIS A 100 -16.81 12.39 13.29
CA HIS A 100 -16.35 12.51 11.90
C HIS A 100 -17.37 11.97 10.89
N ILE A 101 -17.59 12.73 9.80
CA ILE A 101 -18.47 12.35 8.69
C ILE A 101 -18.09 10.96 8.17
N HIS A 102 -19.04 10.03 8.26
CA HIS A 102 -18.83 8.63 7.89
C HIS A 102 -18.64 8.50 6.38
N PRO A 103 -17.50 8.01 5.89
CA PRO A 103 -17.33 7.76 4.48
C PRO A 103 -18.25 6.60 4.06
N THR A 104 -18.79 6.69 2.85
CA THR A 104 -19.50 5.60 2.18
C THR A 104 -18.62 4.35 2.13
N PHE A 105 -19.22 3.18 1.83
CA PHE A 105 -18.47 1.92 1.68
C PHE A 105 -17.20 2.07 0.81
N LEU A 106 -17.25 2.97 -0.18
CA LEU A 106 -16.11 3.36 -1.01
C LEU A 106 -15.41 4.59 -0.43
N ASP A 107 -14.53 4.38 0.56
CA ASP A 107 -13.68 5.45 1.08
C ASP A 107 -12.69 5.90 0.00
N SER A 108 -12.85 7.14 -0.46
CA SER A 108 -12.02 7.74 -1.51
C SER A 108 -10.56 7.85 -1.10
N SER A 109 -10.25 7.95 0.19
CA SER A 109 -8.87 8.06 0.70
C SER A 109 -8.16 6.70 0.61
N ILE A 110 -8.87 5.62 0.94
CA ILE A 110 -8.36 4.25 0.78
C ILE A 110 -8.10 3.97 -0.70
N LEU A 111 -9.08 4.26 -1.57
CA LEU A 111 -8.94 4.07 -3.00
C LEU A 111 -7.79 4.90 -3.58
N ALA A 112 -7.69 6.19 -3.20
CA ALA A 112 -6.60 7.07 -3.65
C ALA A 112 -5.23 6.53 -3.23
N PHE A 113 -5.09 6.05 -1.99
CA PHE A 113 -3.83 5.47 -1.52
C PHE A 113 -3.40 4.25 -2.34
N PHE A 114 -4.28 3.26 -2.50
CA PHE A 114 -3.92 2.01 -3.16
C PHE A 114 -3.83 2.14 -4.68
N LEU A 115 -4.76 2.84 -5.32
CA LEU A 115 -4.80 2.97 -6.79
C LEU A 115 -3.72 3.92 -7.34
N SER A 116 -3.13 4.77 -6.50
CA SER A 116 -2.00 5.61 -6.89
C SER A 116 -0.66 4.87 -6.91
N GLN A 117 -0.52 3.72 -6.23
CA GLN A 117 0.74 2.96 -6.19
C GLN A 117 1.17 2.40 -7.56
N PRO A 118 0.28 1.80 -8.39
CA PRO A 118 0.65 1.38 -9.75
C PRO A 118 1.17 2.53 -10.62
N LEU A 119 0.60 3.74 -10.47
CA LEU A 119 1.05 4.93 -11.20
C LEU A 119 2.44 5.38 -10.74
N ALA A 120 2.68 5.38 -9.43
CA ALA A 120 4.00 5.72 -8.88
C ALA A 120 5.07 4.71 -9.27
N LEU A 121 4.75 3.41 -9.29
CA LEU A 121 5.67 2.37 -9.78
C LEU A 121 5.96 2.54 -11.28
N LEU A 122 4.95 2.97 -12.06
CA LEU A 122 5.14 3.28 -13.48
C LEU A 122 6.08 4.49 -13.66
N ILE A 123 5.87 5.58 -12.92
CA ILE A 123 6.71 6.78 -12.93
C ILE A 123 8.14 6.46 -12.47
N GLU A 124 8.30 5.64 -11.42
CA GLU A 124 9.60 5.19 -10.95
C GLU A 124 10.34 4.48 -12.09
N ARG A 125 9.65 3.59 -12.80
CA ARG A 125 10.24 2.81 -13.88
C ARG A 125 10.57 3.63 -15.13
N THR A 126 9.72 4.58 -15.51
CA THR A 126 9.84 5.30 -16.80
C THR A 126 10.60 6.61 -16.70
N ALA A 127 10.56 7.31 -15.56
CA ALA A 127 11.20 8.61 -15.38
C ALA A 127 12.35 8.53 -14.37
N ILE A 128 12.09 8.02 -13.17
CA ILE A 128 13.06 8.12 -12.07
C ILE A 128 14.26 7.20 -12.27
N LYS A 129 14.06 5.93 -12.66
CA LYS A 129 15.18 5.00 -12.90
C LYS A 129 16.13 5.50 -14.01
N PRO A 130 15.64 6.00 -15.16
CA PRO A 130 16.50 6.64 -16.16
C PRO A 130 17.25 7.86 -15.64
N ILE A 131 16.57 8.78 -14.92
CA ILE A 131 17.19 9.97 -14.33
C ILE A 131 18.26 9.60 -13.28
N ALA A 132 17.98 8.57 -12.49
CA ALA A 132 18.88 8.11 -11.45
C ALA A 132 20.20 7.56 -12.01
N GLY A 133 20.21 7.02 -13.24
CA GLY A 133 21.42 6.48 -13.86
C GLY A 133 22.10 5.38 -13.03
N GLY A 134 21.35 4.68 -12.17
CA GLY A 134 21.88 3.69 -11.22
C GLY A 134 22.13 4.22 -9.80
N ASN A 135 21.96 5.52 -9.55
CA ASN A 135 22.07 6.10 -8.22
C ASN A 135 20.87 5.72 -7.33
N VAL A 136 21.13 4.83 -6.38
CA VAL A 136 20.13 4.28 -5.45
C VAL A 136 19.55 5.35 -4.52
N TRP A 137 20.27 6.43 -4.25
CA TRP A 137 19.77 7.52 -3.40
C TRP A 137 18.63 8.29 -4.05
N ILE A 138 18.66 8.45 -5.37
CA ILE A 138 17.60 9.17 -6.11
C ILE A 138 16.32 8.35 -6.11
N THR A 139 16.40 7.05 -6.40
CA THR A 139 15.23 6.15 -6.34
C THR A 139 14.69 6.04 -4.92
N ARG A 140 15.57 6.01 -3.93
CA ARG A 140 15.19 5.98 -2.52
C ARG A 140 14.49 7.27 -2.10
N LEU A 141 15.03 8.43 -2.47
CA LEU A 141 14.42 9.73 -2.19
C LEU A 141 13.01 9.79 -2.79
N TYR A 142 12.86 9.38 -4.05
CA TYR A 142 11.55 9.28 -4.70
C TYR A 142 10.59 8.36 -3.94
N ALA A 143 11.03 7.15 -3.60
CA ALA A 143 10.21 6.16 -2.90
C ALA A 143 9.70 6.72 -1.55
N TRP A 144 10.57 7.30 -0.74
CA TRP A 144 10.18 7.88 0.55
C TRP A 144 9.31 9.12 0.38
N SER A 145 9.61 9.97 -0.59
CA SER A 145 8.79 11.17 -0.88
C SER A 145 7.36 10.77 -1.25
N TRP A 146 7.23 9.74 -2.10
CA TRP A 146 5.94 9.20 -2.49
C TRP A 146 5.20 8.49 -1.35
N LEU A 147 5.88 7.66 -0.57
CA LEU A 147 5.28 6.95 0.57
C LEU A 147 4.82 7.91 1.66
N LEU A 148 5.57 8.98 1.94
CA LEU A 148 5.17 10.01 2.90
C LEU A 148 3.99 10.83 2.38
N TYR A 149 4.02 11.20 1.09
CA TYR A 149 2.92 11.93 0.46
C TYR A 149 1.62 11.13 0.42
N SER A 150 1.67 9.90 -0.10
CA SER A 150 0.50 9.02 -0.22
C SER A 150 0.05 8.50 1.14
N GLY A 151 0.97 8.27 2.08
CA GLY A 151 0.67 7.84 3.44
C GLY A 151 -0.28 8.78 4.19
N ARG A 152 -0.33 10.07 3.82
CA ARG A 152 -1.32 11.02 4.33
C ARG A 152 -2.77 10.54 4.13
N TRP A 153 -3.09 10.00 2.96
CA TRP A 153 -4.45 9.50 2.69
C TRP A 153 -4.81 8.33 3.59
N TRP A 154 -3.85 7.47 3.90
CA TRP A 154 -4.05 6.33 4.80
C TRP A 154 -4.14 6.78 6.27
N ALA A 155 -3.32 7.74 6.68
CA ALA A 155 -3.40 8.34 8.02
C ALA A 155 -4.75 9.04 8.26
N ASP A 156 -5.27 9.77 7.26
CA ASP A 156 -6.59 10.41 7.34
C ASP A 156 -7.72 9.37 7.59
N VAL A 157 -7.61 8.15 7.05
CA VAL A 157 -8.56 7.05 7.29
C VAL A 157 -8.49 6.59 8.74
N TRP A 158 -7.28 6.42 9.27
CA TRP A 158 -7.07 6.00 10.66
C TRP A 158 -7.65 7.00 11.66
N ILE A 159 -7.40 8.30 11.43
CA ILE A 159 -7.95 9.38 12.24
C ILE A 159 -9.48 9.36 12.22
N ARG A 160 -10.10 9.30 11.04
CA ARG A 160 -11.58 9.27 10.91
C ARG A 160 -12.23 8.05 11.56
N ARG A 161 -11.52 6.92 11.62
CA ARG A 161 -11.99 5.66 12.22
C ARG A 161 -11.68 5.55 13.71
N GLY A 162 -11.14 6.60 14.35
CA GLY A 162 -10.83 6.61 15.78
C GLY A 162 -9.71 5.65 16.18
N MET A 163 -8.88 5.22 15.23
CA MET A 163 -7.68 4.41 15.51
C MET A 163 -6.48 5.27 15.94
N TRP A 164 -6.70 6.58 16.06
CA TRP A 164 -5.74 7.56 16.52
C TRP A 164 -6.46 8.41 17.57
N ASP A 165 -6.08 8.27 18.84
CA ASP A 165 -6.72 8.94 19.95
C ASP A 165 -6.33 10.44 19.97
N GLN A 166 -7.16 11.32 20.54
CA GLN A 166 -6.87 12.76 20.57
C GLN A 166 -5.61 13.11 21.40
N GLU A 167 -5.13 12.18 22.22
CA GLU A 167 -3.89 12.33 22.98
C GLU A 167 -2.62 12.00 22.17
N GLU A 168 -2.75 11.27 21.05
CA GLU A 168 -1.62 10.96 20.17
C GLU A 168 -1.36 12.16 19.24
N LYS A 169 -0.39 13.00 19.57
CA LYS A 169 0.01 14.13 18.72
C LYS A 169 0.64 13.62 17.42
N VAL A 170 0.16 14.10 16.28
CA VAL A 170 0.76 13.84 14.96
C VAL A 170 2.22 14.29 14.98
N VAL A 171 3.15 13.34 14.90
CA VAL A 171 4.59 13.64 14.82
C VAL A 171 4.90 14.05 13.38
N GLY A 172 4.48 15.26 12.98
CA GLY A 172 4.87 15.82 11.69
C GLY A 172 4.00 16.98 11.21
N TYR A 173 4.63 18.13 10.98
CA TYR A 173 4.02 19.24 10.25
C TYR A 173 3.87 18.85 8.77
N SER A 174 2.64 18.87 8.26
CA SER A 174 2.39 18.69 6.82
C SER A 174 2.48 20.05 6.11
N LEU A 175 3.64 20.38 5.55
CA LEU A 175 3.87 21.62 4.78
C LEU A 175 2.87 21.80 3.63
N LEU A 176 2.48 20.70 2.98
CA LEU A 176 1.48 20.71 1.90
C LEU A 176 0.06 21.03 2.40
N ARG A 177 -0.32 20.59 3.62
CA ARG A 177 -1.65 20.86 4.20
C ARG A 177 -1.75 22.31 4.69
N GLY A 178 -0.64 22.85 5.21
CA GLY A 178 -0.51 24.28 5.54
C GLY A 178 -0.60 25.17 4.31
N LEU A 179 0.11 24.83 3.24
CA LEU A 179 0.11 25.62 1.99
C LEU A 179 -1.22 25.54 1.21
N TRP A 180 -1.86 24.37 1.17
CA TRP A 180 -3.06 24.16 0.36
C TRP A 180 -4.35 24.53 1.10
N ASN A 181 -4.46 24.21 2.39
CA ASN A 181 -5.71 24.37 3.17
C ASN A 181 -5.59 25.35 4.34
N GLY A 182 -4.43 25.99 4.56
CA GLY A 182 -4.22 26.91 5.68
C GLY A 182 -4.19 26.25 7.06
N ASN A 183 -4.24 24.92 7.15
CA ASN A 183 -4.19 24.20 8.43
C ASN A 183 -2.73 23.92 8.81
N TRP A 184 -2.19 24.77 9.68
CA TRP A 184 -0.81 24.71 10.20
C TRP A 184 -0.69 23.99 11.54
N THR A 185 -1.80 23.53 12.13
CA THR A 185 -1.79 22.80 13.39
C THR A 185 -1.58 21.31 13.15
N PRO A 186 -0.84 20.61 14.04
CA PRO A 186 -0.70 19.16 14.02
C PRO A 186 -2.05 18.45 14.21
#